data_AF-A0A965TJU5-F1
#
_entry.id   AF-A0A965TJU5-F1
#
_cell.length_a   1.000
_cell.length_b   1.000
_cell.length_c   1.000
_cell.angle_alpha   90.00
_cell.angle_beta   90.00
_cell.angle_gamma   90.00
#
_symmetry.space_group_name_H-M   'P 1'
#
loop_
_entity.id
_entity.type
_entity.pdbx_description
1 polymer ?
#
loop_
_entity_poly.entity_id
_entity_poly.type
_entity_poly.pdbx_seq_one_letter_code
_entity_poly.pdbx_strand_id
1 'polypeptide(L)'
;MKKIMIPILLLTLLISLAGCTQTDVVGKASVQSFAAIVEVADVEADESFGGFAITAPDGSARFLLSRNFAVTGSYDVALKFTAAPFLAAGLDVSQLPVGMLDADTLVVGTDLGSQDFKAEAQSNVATTYEELVRQKGQAIGYHKALDHYGIDLGDGNVFEWAKDMKTNDKDIVFVLDPTPFIAAGVDPAAVEGWVFAKVETMDKNGNMVEVDKLLKPYDLK
;
A
#
# COMPACT_ATOMS: atom_id res chain seq x y z
N MET A 1 -57.09 2.43 20.26
CA MET A 1 -55.88 2.25 19.43
C MET A 1 -54.71 1.98 20.37
N LYS A 2 -54.36 0.69 20.57
CA LYS A 2 -53.26 0.29 21.47
C LYS A 2 -51.96 0.32 20.68
N LYS A 3 -51.05 1.21 21.05
CA LYS A 3 -49.68 1.27 20.52
C LYS A 3 -48.91 0.08 21.09
N ILE A 4 -48.45 -0.82 20.23
CA ILE A 4 -47.57 -1.94 20.59
C ILE A 4 -46.14 -1.38 20.64
N MET A 5 -45.58 -1.32 21.84
CA MET A 5 -44.15 -1.07 22.05
C MET A 5 -43.39 -2.37 21.77
N ILE A 6 -42.47 -2.34 20.79
CA ILE A 6 -41.50 -3.40 20.54
C ILE A 6 -40.30 -3.15 21.48
N PRO A 7 -39.85 -4.14 22.27
CA PRO A 7 -38.66 -3.97 23.10
C PRO A 7 -37.40 -4.02 22.22
N ILE A 8 -36.53 -3.03 22.42
CA ILE A 8 -35.17 -2.98 21.88
C ILE A 8 -34.38 -4.16 22.46
N LEU A 9 -33.94 -5.07 21.60
CA LEU A 9 -33.02 -6.14 21.95
C LEU A 9 -31.64 -5.52 22.17
N LEU A 10 -31.28 -5.35 23.44
CA LEU A 10 -29.96 -4.92 23.87
C LEU A 10 -28.95 -6.03 23.53
N LEU A 11 -28.22 -5.89 22.44
CA LEU A 11 -27.13 -6.80 22.08
C LEU A 11 -25.93 -6.48 22.98
N THR A 12 -25.83 -7.21 24.09
CA THR A 12 -24.69 -7.17 25.00
C THR A 12 -23.42 -7.60 24.26
N LEU A 13 -22.49 -6.65 24.09
CA LEU A 13 -21.15 -6.89 23.56
C LEU A 13 -20.34 -7.68 24.60
N LEU A 14 -20.13 -8.97 24.34
CA LEU A 14 -19.19 -9.81 25.09
C LEU A 14 -17.76 -9.41 24.74
N ILE A 15 -17.13 -8.59 25.57
CA ILE A 15 -15.68 -8.40 25.55
C ILE A 15 -15.05 -9.59 26.27
N SER A 16 -14.75 -10.66 25.53
CA SER A 16 -13.91 -11.74 26.03
C SER A 16 -12.45 -11.26 26.06
N LEU A 17 -11.99 -10.84 27.24
CA LEU A 17 -10.57 -10.72 27.57
C LEU A 17 -9.97 -12.13 27.63
N ALA A 18 -9.42 -12.59 26.52
CA ALA A 18 -8.68 -13.83 26.43
C ALA A 18 -7.32 -13.59 25.75
N GLY A 19 -6.24 -13.66 26.54
CA GLY A 19 -4.91 -14.13 26.13
C GLY A 19 -4.05 -13.21 25.24
N CYS A 20 -2.87 -12.86 25.75
CA CYS A 20 -1.75 -12.29 24.99
C CYS A 20 -1.20 -13.29 23.96
N THR A 21 -1.92 -13.50 22.87
CA THR A 21 -1.43 -13.94 21.55
C THR A 21 -2.56 -13.62 20.58
N GLN A 22 -2.82 -12.33 20.35
CA GLN A 22 -3.60 -11.95 19.18
C GLN A 22 -2.84 -12.51 17.99
N THR A 23 -3.38 -13.56 17.38
CA THR A 23 -2.81 -14.10 16.16
C THR A 23 -2.81 -12.95 15.18
N ASP A 24 -1.64 -12.61 14.63
CA ASP A 24 -1.53 -11.63 13.56
C ASP A 24 -2.17 -12.23 12.31
N VAL A 25 -3.50 -12.22 12.28
CA VAL A 25 -4.31 -12.78 11.20
C VAL A 25 -4.09 -11.97 9.94
N VAL A 26 -3.93 -10.64 10.07
CA VAL A 26 -3.68 -9.73 8.95
C VAL A 26 -2.34 -10.08 8.32
N GLY A 27 -1.24 -10.08 9.08
CA GLY A 27 0.08 -10.42 8.55
C GLY A 27 0.16 -11.83 7.95
N LYS A 28 -0.42 -12.85 8.61
CA LYS A 28 -0.40 -14.21 8.07
C LYS A 28 -1.17 -14.35 6.77
N ALA A 29 -2.35 -13.74 6.68
CA ALA A 29 -3.18 -13.85 5.49
C ALA A 29 -2.70 -12.92 4.37
N SER A 30 -2.04 -11.82 4.70
CA SER A 30 -1.38 -10.94 3.74
C SER A 30 -0.20 -11.66 3.05
N VAL A 31 0.61 -12.43 3.79
CA VAL A 31 1.70 -13.26 3.22
C VAL A 31 1.16 -14.28 2.23
N GLN A 32 0.08 -14.99 2.58
CA GLN A 32 -0.50 -15.99 1.70
C GLN A 32 -1.05 -15.38 0.40
N SER A 33 -1.76 -14.26 0.50
CA SER A 33 -2.33 -13.58 -0.67
C SER A 33 -1.26 -12.91 -1.53
N PHE A 34 -0.24 -12.30 -0.92
CA PHE A 34 0.88 -11.69 -1.63
C PHE A 34 1.66 -12.73 -2.44
N ALA A 35 1.87 -13.94 -1.90
CA ALA A 35 2.50 -15.02 -2.65
C ALA A 35 1.71 -15.36 -3.94
N ALA A 36 0.38 -15.34 -3.90
CA ALA A 36 -0.45 -15.55 -5.09
C ALA A 36 -0.31 -14.42 -6.12
N ILE A 37 -0.14 -13.17 -5.68
CA ILE A 37 0.14 -12.02 -6.57
C ILE A 37 1.49 -12.21 -7.27
N VAL A 38 2.52 -12.62 -6.52
CA VAL A 38 3.89 -12.84 -7.03
C VAL A 38 3.94 -13.91 -8.13
N GLU A 39 3.04 -14.90 -8.10
CA GLU A 39 2.98 -15.95 -9.14
C GLU A 39 2.56 -15.44 -10.52
N VAL A 40 1.86 -14.31 -10.59
CA VAL A 40 1.29 -13.76 -11.84
C VAL A 40 1.82 -12.37 -12.20
N ALA A 41 2.37 -11.64 -11.23
CA ALA A 41 2.90 -10.31 -11.45
C ALA A 41 4.26 -10.34 -12.17
N ASP A 42 4.62 -9.21 -12.79
CA ASP A 42 5.97 -8.99 -13.32
C ASP A 42 6.90 -8.64 -12.16
N VAL A 43 7.69 -9.64 -11.72
CA VAL A 43 8.60 -9.53 -10.57
C VAL A 43 10.04 -9.66 -11.02
N GLU A 44 10.87 -8.70 -10.63
CA GLU A 44 12.30 -8.70 -10.92
C GLU A 44 13.15 -8.30 -9.70
N ALA A 45 14.42 -8.69 -9.71
CA ALA A 45 15.39 -8.13 -8.79
C ALA A 45 15.72 -6.69 -9.22
N ASP A 46 15.72 -5.75 -8.28
CA ASP A 46 16.14 -4.38 -8.50
C ASP A 46 17.43 -4.11 -7.71
N GLU A 47 18.57 -4.30 -8.37
CA GLU A 47 19.88 -4.10 -7.74
C GLU A 47 20.17 -2.63 -7.44
N SER A 48 19.51 -1.69 -8.13
CA SER A 48 19.67 -0.25 -7.84
C SER A 48 18.96 0.15 -6.55
N PHE A 49 17.81 -0.47 -6.27
CA PHE A 49 17.10 -0.34 -5.00
C PHE A 49 17.66 -1.26 -3.91
N GLY A 50 18.42 -2.29 -4.28
CA GLY A 50 18.89 -3.32 -3.35
C GLY A 50 17.77 -4.28 -2.92
N GLY A 51 16.86 -4.61 -3.82
CA GLY A 51 15.62 -5.31 -3.48
C GLY A 51 14.96 -6.02 -4.64
N PHE A 52 13.63 -6.01 -4.63
CA PHE A 52 12.76 -6.54 -5.68
C PHE A 52 11.79 -5.45 -6.12
N ALA A 53 11.30 -5.59 -7.35
CA ALA A 53 10.26 -4.76 -7.91
C ALA A 53 9.08 -5.60 -8.39
N ILE A 54 7.87 -5.09 -8.19
CA ILE A 54 6.66 -5.53 -8.87
C ILE A 54 6.25 -4.44 -9.84
N THR A 55 6.28 -4.73 -11.14
CA THR A 55 5.97 -3.76 -12.20
C THR A 55 4.49 -3.84 -12.56
N ALA A 56 3.84 -2.67 -12.68
CA ALA A 56 2.47 -2.57 -13.14
C ALA A 56 2.32 -3.12 -14.58
N PRO A 57 1.17 -3.71 -14.95
CA PRO A 57 0.93 -4.23 -16.30
C PRO A 57 1.19 -3.25 -17.46
N ASP A 58 1.05 -1.93 -17.24
CA ASP A 58 1.34 -0.91 -18.25
C ASP A 58 2.78 -0.37 -18.21
N GLY A 59 3.62 -0.91 -17.32
CA GLY A 59 5.02 -0.53 -17.14
C GLY A 59 5.26 0.85 -16.48
N SER A 60 4.22 1.59 -16.11
CA SER A 60 4.34 2.99 -15.69
C SER A 60 4.51 3.21 -14.18
N ALA A 61 4.35 2.16 -13.38
CA ALA A 61 4.53 2.18 -11.93
C ALA A 61 5.18 0.89 -11.43
N ARG A 62 5.95 0.98 -10.34
CA ARG A 62 6.66 -0.13 -9.71
C ARG A 62 6.54 -0.03 -8.19
N PHE A 63 6.22 -1.14 -7.55
CA PHE A 63 6.35 -1.29 -6.10
C PHE A 63 7.72 -1.88 -5.82
N LEU A 64 8.47 -1.28 -4.91
CA LEU A 64 9.82 -1.65 -4.56
C LEU A 64 9.85 -2.15 -3.12
N LEU A 65 10.51 -3.28 -2.91
CA LEU A 65 10.70 -3.91 -1.60
C LEU A 65 12.18 -4.23 -1.39
N SER A 66 12.77 -3.63 -0.36
CA SER A 66 14.17 -3.86 -0.01
C SER A 66 14.36 -5.29 0.49
N ARG A 67 15.47 -5.92 0.10
CA ARG A 67 15.82 -7.26 0.61
C ARG A 67 16.34 -7.22 2.04
N ASN A 68 16.57 -6.04 2.61
CA ASN A 68 17.19 -5.86 3.90
C ASN A 68 16.96 -4.43 4.42
N PHE A 69 16.66 -4.20 5.71
CA PHE A 69 16.57 -2.82 6.22
C PHE A 69 17.93 -2.24 6.60
N ALA A 70 18.98 -3.06 6.67
CA ALA A 70 20.34 -2.59 6.94
C ALA A 70 21.05 -1.97 5.72
N VAL A 71 20.44 -1.98 4.52
CA VAL A 71 21.03 -1.29 3.34
C VAL A 71 20.85 0.22 3.42
N THR A 72 21.78 0.96 2.82
CA THR A 72 21.89 2.43 2.94
C THR A 72 20.94 3.21 2.03
N GLY A 73 19.76 2.66 1.71
CA GLY A 73 18.76 3.30 0.87
C GLY A 73 17.94 4.36 1.63
N SER A 74 17.26 5.25 0.90
CA SER A 74 16.32 6.21 1.52
C SER A 74 14.99 5.57 1.90
N TYR A 75 14.67 4.41 1.32
CA TYR A 75 13.41 3.72 1.49
C TYR A 75 13.63 2.21 1.56
N ASP A 76 12.88 1.55 2.43
CA ASP A 76 12.78 0.09 2.47
C ASP A 76 11.62 -0.41 1.62
N VAL A 77 10.58 0.40 1.49
CA VAL A 77 9.46 0.19 0.58
C VAL A 77 9.14 1.48 -0.14
N ALA A 78 8.91 1.41 -1.44
CA ALA A 78 8.62 2.58 -2.24
C ALA A 78 7.67 2.29 -3.42
N LEU A 79 6.97 3.32 -3.88
CA LEU A 79 6.37 3.37 -5.21
C LEU A 79 7.23 4.26 -6.10
N LYS A 80 7.55 3.77 -7.29
CA LYS A 80 8.26 4.53 -8.33
C LYS A 80 7.39 4.58 -9.58
N PHE A 81 7.18 5.77 -10.15
CA PHE A 81 6.28 5.94 -11.30
C PHE A 81 6.73 7.08 -12.21
N THR A 82 6.32 7.04 -13.47
CA THR A 82 6.72 8.05 -14.46
C THR A 82 6.17 9.45 -14.10
N ALA A 83 7.02 10.47 -14.16
CA ALA A 83 6.65 11.85 -13.85
C ALA A 83 5.83 12.53 -14.95
N ALA A 84 5.90 12.04 -16.20
CA ALA A 84 5.31 12.67 -17.37
C ALA A 84 3.80 12.98 -17.23
N PRO A 85 2.92 12.08 -16.72
CA PRO A 85 1.51 12.41 -16.50
C PRO A 85 1.30 13.53 -15.47
N PHE A 86 2.15 13.61 -14.45
CA PHE A 86 2.08 14.67 -13.43
C PHE A 86 2.58 16.02 -13.97
N LEU A 87 3.65 16.01 -14.76
CA LEU A 87 4.14 17.20 -15.48
C LEU A 87 3.09 17.74 -16.45
N ALA A 88 2.43 16.84 -17.20
CA ALA A 88 1.33 17.22 -18.09
C ALA A 88 0.13 17.79 -17.31
N ALA A 89 -0.10 17.31 -16.08
CA ALA A 89 -1.14 17.79 -15.16
C ALA A 89 -0.75 19.03 -14.35
N GLY A 90 0.40 19.67 -14.61
CA GLY A 90 0.78 20.95 -14.02
C GLY A 90 1.81 20.90 -12.90
N LEU A 91 2.46 19.75 -12.68
CA LEU A 91 3.51 19.62 -11.66
C LEU A 91 4.64 20.64 -11.85
N ASP A 92 4.83 21.50 -10.84
CA ASP A 92 6.01 22.33 -10.66
C ASP A 92 7.05 21.57 -9.82
N VAL A 93 8.06 21.04 -10.50
CA VAL A 93 9.15 20.26 -9.87
C VAL A 93 9.92 21.06 -8.82
N SER A 94 9.91 22.40 -8.87
CA SER A 94 10.59 23.25 -7.88
C SER A 94 9.88 23.28 -6.53
N GLN A 95 8.60 22.89 -6.49
CA GLN A 95 7.78 22.83 -5.29
C GLN A 95 7.72 21.42 -4.69
N LEU A 96 8.30 20.41 -5.36
CA LEU A 96 8.34 19.06 -4.84
C LEU A 96 9.29 18.94 -3.64
N PRO A 97 8.96 18.07 -2.67
CA PRO A 97 9.92 17.66 -1.66
C PRO A 97 11.22 17.12 -2.27
N VAL A 98 12.35 17.49 -1.68
CA VAL A 98 13.67 17.02 -2.12
C VAL A 98 13.72 15.49 -2.09
N GLY A 99 14.21 14.90 -3.18
CA GLY A 99 14.33 13.44 -3.32
C GLY A 99 13.10 12.75 -3.90
N MET A 100 11.96 13.44 -4.05
CA MET A 100 10.74 12.86 -4.64
C MET A 100 10.83 12.70 -6.16
N LEU A 101 11.66 13.49 -6.84
CA LEU A 101 11.93 13.36 -8.28
C LEU A 101 13.37 12.89 -8.50
N ASP A 102 13.51 11.76 -9.18
CA ASP A 102 14.77 11.23 -9.69
C ASP A 102 14.67 11.08 -11.21
N ALA A 103 15.42 11.94 -11.93
CA ALA A 103 15.34 12.10 -13.37
C ALA A 103 13.90 12.30 -13.89
N ASP A 104 13.32 11.28 -14.50
CA ASP A 104 11.97 11.26 -15.10
C ASP A 104 10.95 10.47 -14.27
N THR A 105 11.33 10.07 -13.05
CA THR A 105 10.51 9.25 -12.15
C THR A 105 10.27 9.92 -10.81
N LEU A 106 9.03 9.82 -10.35
CA LEU A 106 8.63 10.19 -9.01
C LEU A 106 8.75 8.97 -8.09
N VAL A 107 9.16 9.21 -6.85
CA VAL A 107 9.28 8.19 -5.81
C VAL A 107 8.64 8.65 -4.50
N VAL A 108 7.84 7.78 -3.91
CA VAL A 108 7.34 7.94 -2.53
C VAL A 108 7.62 6.65 -1.77
N GLY A 109 7.97 6.74 -0.49
CA GLY A 109 8.34 5.57 0.28
C GLY A 109 8.70 5.91 1.71
N THR A 110 8.96 4.86 2.48
CA THR A 110 9.40 4.99 3.87
C THR A 110 10.56 4.07 4.16
N ASP A 111 11.45 4.54 5.03
CA ASP A 111 12.38 3.72 5.80
C ASP A 111 11.58 2.99 6.89
N LEU A 112 11.73 1.68 6.98
CA LEU A 112 11.07 0.83 7.98
C LEU A 112 12.03 0.47 9.13
N GLY A 113 13.34 0.63 8.98
CA GLY A 113 14.31 0.51 10.06
C GLY A 113 15.72 0.18 9.61
N SER A 114 16.42 -0.59 10.45
CA SER A 114 17.84 -0.91 10.23
C SER A 114 18.17 -2.37 10.56
N GLN A 115 17.14 -3.21 10.63
CA GLN A 115 17.26 -4.60 11.01
C GLN A 115 17.73 -5.45 9.82
N ASP A 116 18.70 -6.32 10.10
CA ASP A 116 19.24 -7.24 9.11
C ASP A 116 18.27 -8.38 8.79
N PHE A 117 18.27 -8.83 7.53
CA PHE A 117 17.49 -9.96 7.06
C PHE A 117 18.42 -11.17 6.91
N LYS A 118 17.99 -12.36 7.32
CA LYS A 118 18.77 -13.58 7.08
C LYS A 118 18.83 -13.88 5.58
N ALA A 119 19.89 -14.52 5.12
CA ALA A 119 20.10 -14.81 3.69
C ALA A 119 18.91 -15.54 3.04
N GLU A 120 18.24 -16.44 3.76
CA GLU A 120 17.08 -17.16 3.25
C GLU A 120 15.89 -16.23 2.95
N ALA A 121 15.70 -15.20 3.77
CA ALA A 121 14.67 -14.18 3.61
C ALA A 121 14.96 -13.22 2.44
N GLN A 122 16.21 -13.14 1.96
CA GLN A 122 16.57 -12.27 0.84
C GLN A 122 16.47 -12.96 -0.53
N SER A 123 16.05 -14.23 -0.56
CA SER A 123 16.16 -15.09 -1.75
C SER A 123 15.18 -14.76 -2.87
N ASN A 124 14.00 -14.24 -2.54
CA ASN A 124 12.97 -13.80 -3.48
C ASN A 124 11.98 -12.85 -2.79
N VAL A 125 11.16 -12.17 -3.58
CA VAL A 125 10.19 -11.17 -3.08
C VAL A 125 9.21 -11.74 -2.05
N ALA A 126 8.78 -13.00 -2.16
CA ALA A 126 7.80 -13.58 -1.26
C ALA A 126 8.40 -13.87 0.12
N THR A 127 9.60 -14.45 0.18
CA THR A 127 10.31 -14.68 1.46
C THR A 127 10.78 -13.37 2.09
N THR A 128 11.14 -12.38 1.28
CA THR A 128 11.46 -11.02 1.76
C THR A 128 10.23 -10.34 2.35
N TYR A 129 9.08 -10.44 1.70
CA TYR A 129 7.83 -9.90 2.23
C TYR A 129 7.43 -10.60 3.54
N GLU A 130 7.53 -11.93 3.62
CA GLU A 130 7.27 -12.67 4.86
C GLU A 130 8.13 -12.17 6.03
N GLU A 131 9.42 -11.92 5.78
CA GLU A 131 10.33 -11.36 6.78
C GLU A 131 10.00 -9.91 7.15
N LEU A 132 9.58 -9.08 6.18
CA LEU A 132 9.05 -7.75 6.45
C LEU A 132 7.85 -7.82 7.39
N VAL A 133 6.86 -8.69 7.11
CA VAL A 133 5.69 -8.84 7.98
C VAL A 133 6.10 -9.28 9.38
N ARG A 134 7.06 -10.22 9.49
CA ARG A 134 7.57 -10.68 10.78
C ARG A 134 8.19 -9.54 11.61
N GLN A 135 8.88 -8.60 10.97
CA GLN A 135 9.59 -7.52 11.65
C GLN A 135 8.76 -6.24 11.80
N LYS A 136 7.83 -5.99 10.87
CA LYS A 136 7.10 -4.74 10.65
C LYS A 136 5.62 -4.98 10.37
N GLY A 137 5.01 -5.98 10.99
CA GLY A 137 3.59 -6.30 10.79
C GLY A 137 2.64 -5.12 11.02
N GLN A 138 3.03 -4.13 11.83
CA GLN A 138 2.30 -2.88 12.02
C GLN A 138 2.19 -1.99 10.76
N ALA A 139 3.06 -2.20 9.76
CA ALA A 139 2.98 -1.54 8.46
C ALA A 139 1.98 -2.21 7.52
N ILE A 140 1.40 -3.36 7.92
CA ILE A 140 0.42 -4.09 7.11
C ILE A 140 -1.00 -3.78 7.57
N GLY A 141 -1.80 -3.31 6.62
CA GLY A 141 -3.22 -3.00 6.81
C GLY A 141 -4.14 -4.01 6.13
N TYR A 142 -5.43 -3.88 6.43
CA TYR A 142 -6.50 -4.59 5.72
C TYR A 142 -7.66 -3.64 5.42
N HIS A 143 -7.92 -3.43 4.13
CA HIS A 143 -9.02 -2.63 3.63
C HIS A 143 -10.28 -3.49 3.51
N LYS A 144 -11.06 -3.57 4.59
CA LYS A 144 -12.21 -4.48 4.72
C LYS A 144 -13.27 -4.33 3.62
N ALA A 145 -13.53 -3.11 3.13
CA ALA A 145 -14.57 -2.90 2.12
C ALA A 145 -14.17 -3.41 0.73
N LEU A 146 -12.86 -3.48 0.47
CA LEU A 146 -12.32 -3.96 -0.80
C LEU A 146 -11.74 -5.37 -0.69
N ASP A 147 -11.67 -5.95 0.52
CA ASP A 147 -10.95 -7.19 0.80
C ASP A 147 -9.50 -7.16 0.27
N HIS A 148 -8.81 -6.04 0.47
CA HIS A 148 -7.39 -5.86 0.12
C HIS A 148 -6.52 -5.85 1.37
N TYR A 149 -5.30 -6.38 1.26
CA TYR A 149 -4.21 -6.04 2.16
C TYR A 149 -3.43 -4.87 1.58
N GLY A 150 -2.71 -4.15 2.44
CA GLY A 150 -1.85 -3.07 1.99
C GLY A 150 -0.61 -2.97 2.85
N ILE A 151 0.45 -2.45 2.25
CA ILE A 151 1.65 -2.00 2.97
C ILE A 151 1.67 -0.48 2.99
N ASP A 152 1.79 0.10 4.18
CA ASP A 152 1.92 1.54 4.39
C ASP A 152 3.32 1.99 3.95
N LEU A 153 3.38 2.92 3.00
CA LEU A 153 4.62 3.53 2.50
C LEU A 153 4.87 4.91 3.11
N GLY A 154 4.13 5.29 4.15
CA GLY A 154 4.21 6.60 4.79
C GLY A 154 3.35 7.64 4.08
N ASP A 155 2.97 8.68 4.86
CA ASP A 155 2.22 9.85 4.40
C ASP A 155 0.93 9.53 3.62
N GLY A 156 0.32 8.37 3.89
CA GLY A 156 -0.91 7.92 3.25
C GLY A 156 -0.73 7.27 1.88
N ASN A 157 0.50 6.94 1.48
CA ASN A 157 0.78 6.14 0.28
C ASN A 157 0.68 4.65 0.62
N VAL A 158 0.09 3.85 -0.27
CA VAL A 158 -0.15 2.41 -0.04
C VAL A 158 0.10 1.64 -1.32
N PHE A 159 0.69 0.45 -1.20
CA PHE A 159 0.61 -0.59 -2.22
C PHE A 159 -0.36 -1.63 -1.71
N GLU A 160 -1.49 -1.79 -2.40
CA GLU A 160 -2.54 -2.73 -2.01
C GLU A 160 -2.62 -3.92 -2.96
N TRP A 161 -3.07 -5.05 -2.43
CA TRP A 161 -3.36 -6.23 -3.21
C TRP A 161 -4.57 -7.01 -2.69
N ALA A 162 -5.22 -7.72 -3.60
CA ALA A 162 -6.38 -8.55 -3.33
C ALA A 162 -6.07 -9.67 -2.34
N LYS A 163 -7.00 -9.91 -1.42
CA LYS A 163 -7.02 -11.12 -0.59
C LYS A 163 -7.28 -12.37 -1.42
N ASP A 164 -8.18 -12.29 -2.40
CA ASP A 164 -8.49 -13.35 -3.36
C ASP A 164 -8.76 -12.75 -4.75
N MET A 165 -7.74 -12.84 -5.61
CA MET A 165 -7.80 -12.40 -7.01
C MET A 165 -8.97 -12.99 -7.83
N LYS A 166 -9.68 -14.04 -7.35
CA LYS A 166 -10.85 -14.60 -8.04
C LYS A 166 -12.14 -13.83 -7.75
N THR A 167 -12.20 -13.12 -6.62
CA THR A 167 -13.42 -12.46 -6.14
C THR A 167 -13.26 -10.96 -5.99
N ASN A 168 -12.03 -10.46 -5.84
CA ASN A 168 -11.73 -9.03 -5.80
C ASN A 168 -11.89 -8.41 -7.19
N ASP A 169 -12.29 -7.13 -7.23
CA ASP A 169 -12.43 -6.38 -8.49
C ASP A 169 -11.07 -5.98 -9.08
N LYS A 170 -10.05 -5.74 -8.25
CA LYS A 170 -8.69 -5.38 -8.68
C LYS A 170 -7.68 -6.20 -7.90
N ASP A 171 -6.63 -6.66 -8.58
CA ASP A 171 -5.61 -7.53 -8.00
C ASP A 171 -4.54 -6.73 -7.26
N ILE A 172 -4.11 -5.59 -7.80
CA ILE A 172 -3.17 -4.66 -7.17
C ILE A 172 -3.60 -3.20 -7.37
N VAL A 173 -3.24 -2.33 -6.42
CA VAL A 173 -3.49 -0.89 -6.50
C VAL A 173 -2.29 -0.10 -5.98
N PHE A 174 -1.82 0.83 -6.79
CA PHE A 174 -0.89 1.87 -6.36
C PHE A 174 -1.72 3.05 -5.84
N VAL A 175 -1.51 3.43 -4.58
CA VAL A 175 -2.28 4.47 -3.90
C VAL A 175 -1.33 5.58 -3.47
N LEU A 176 -1.60 6.80 -3.94
CA LEU A 176 -0.83 7.98 -3.56
C LEU A 176 -1.68 8.95 -2.73
N ASP A 177 -1.04 9.58 -1.76
CA ASP A 177 -1.55 10.82 -1.19
C ASP A 177 -1.34 11.97 -2.21
N PRO A 178 -2.41 12.63 -2.66
CA PRO A 178 -2.33 13.66 -3.69
C PRO A 178 -1.79 14.99 -3.14
N THR A 179 -1.77 15.18 -1.82
CA THR A 179 -1.44 16.45 -1.15
C THR A 179 -0.11 17.06 -1.62
N PRO A 180 1.04 16.36 -1.62
CA PRO A 180 2.31 16.95 -2.08
C PRO A 180 2.28 17.34 -3.56
N PHE A 181 1.55 16.60 -4.40
CA PHE A 181 1.43 16.89 -5.82
C PHE A 181 0.53 18.11 -6.08
N ILE A 182 -0.60 18.20 -5.37
CA ILE A 182 -1.51 19.37 -5.42
C ILE A 182 -0.78 20.62 -4.93
N ALA A 183 -0.03 20.52 -3.83
CA ALA A 183 0.78 21.62 -3.32
C ALA A 183 1.83 22.09 -4.35
N ALA A 184 2.33 21.16 -5.18
CA ALA A 184 3.23 21.44 -6.29
C ALA A 184 2.51 21.80 -7.61
N GLY A 185 1.21 22.09 -7.59
CA GLY A 185 0.48 22.63 -8.75
C GLY A 185 -0.21 21.59 -9.65
N VAL A 186 -0.17 20.31 -9.32
CA VAL A 186 -0.87 19.26 -10.07
C VAL A 186 -2.38 19.41 -9.94
N ASP A 187 -3.08 19.38 -11.06
CA ASP A 187 -4.52 19.06 -11.10
C ASP A 187 -4.68 17.52 -11.04
N PRO A 188 -5.09 16.95 -9.90
CA PRO A 188 -5.13 15.51 -9.73
C PRO A 188 -6.15 14.82 -10.65
N ALA A 189 -7.19 15.53 -11.10
CA ALA A 189 -8.16 14.98 -12.04
C ALA A 189 -7.62 14.89 -13.49
N ALA A 190 -6.50 15.56 -13.78
CA ALA A 190 -5.86 15.59 -15.08
C ALA A 190 -4.67 14.62 -15.21
N VAL A 191 -4.28 13.92 -14.14
CA VAL A 191 -3.16 12.97 -14.16
C VAL A 191 -3.55 11.71 -14.94
N GLU A 192 -3.08 11.61 -16.18
CA GLU A 192 -3.40 10.48 -17.06
C GLU A 192 -2.99 9.13 -16.44
N GLY A 193 -3.89 8.15 -16.53
CA GLY A 193 -3.66 6.81 -16.01
C GLY A 193 -3.78 6.67 -14.50
N TRP A 194 -4.20 7.73 -13.79
CA TRP A 194 -4.54 7.70 -12.37
C TRP A 194 -6.01 8.15 -12.17
N VAL A 195 -6.68 7.55 -11.18
CA VAL A 195 -8.04 7.89 -10.78
C VAL A 195 -7.98 8.73 -9.52
N PHE A 196 -8.48 9.96 -9.58
CA PHE A 196 -8.66 10.80 -8.39
C PHE A 196 -10.02 10.53 -7.74
N ALA A 197 -10.02 10.00 -6.52
CA ALA A 197 -11.25 9.59 -5.83
C ALA A 197 -11.15 9.75 -4.31
N LYS A 198 -12.31 9.79 -3.64
CA LYS A 198 -12.39 9.66 -2.19
C LYS A 198 -12.38 8.20 -1.78
N VAL A 199 -11.51 7.86 -0.83
CA VAL A 199 -11.40 6.54 -0.23
C VAL A 199 -11.71 6.64 1.25
N GLU A 200 -12.58 5.75 1.72
CA GLU A 200 -12.90 5.64 3.15
C GLU A 200 -11.74 4.94 3.88
N THR A 201 -11.19 5.59 4.89
CA THR A 201 -10.10 5.05 5.71
C THR A 201 -10.34 5.33 7.19
N MET A 202 -9.55 4.72 8.06
CA MET A 202 -9.61 4.93 9.49
C MET A 202 -8.55 5.96 9.91
N ASP A 203 -8.96 7.01 10.62
CA ASP A 203 -8.01 7.96 11.21
C ASP A 203 -7.25 7.34 12.40
N LYS A 204 -6.27 8.07 12.93
CA LYS A 204 -5.47 7.64 14.09
C LYS A 204 -6.28 7.40 15.37
N ASN A 205 -7.52 7.90 15.44
CA ASN A 205 -8.42 7.75 16.57
C ASN A 205 -9.44 6.63 16.36
N GLY A 206 -9.41 5.93 15.23
CA GLY A 206 -10.34 4.86 14.89
C GLY A 206 -11.63 5.32 14.19
N ASN A 207 -11.74 6.58 13.79
CA ASN A 207 -12.92 7.09 13.09
C ASN A 207 -12.82 6.84 11.60
N MET A 208 -13.95 6.51 10.96
CA MET A 208 -14.04 6.46 9.51
C MET A 208 -14.03 7.87 8.94
N VAL A 209 -13.15 8.13 7.98
CA VAL A 209 -12.99 9.41 7.28
C VAL A 209 -12.83 9.16 5.78
N GLU A 210 -13.27 10.10 4.95
CA GLU A 210 -12.99 10.07 3.51
C GLU A 210 -11.78 10.95 3.21
N VAL A 211 -10.80 10.39 2.51
CA VAL A 211 -9.60 11.11 2.06
C VAL A 211 -9.46 11.01 0.56
N ASP A 212 -8.97 12.09 -0.06
CA ASP A 212 -8.69 12.09 -1.49
C ASP A 212 -7.43 11.25 -1.78
N LYS A 213 -7.48 10.45 -2.85
CA LYS A 213 -6.39 9.56 -3.30
C LYS A 213 -6.24 9.61 -4.81
N LEU A 214 -5.00 9.43 -5.27
CA LEU A 214 -4.71 9.02 -6.64
C LEU A 214 -4.52 7.51 -6.66
N LEU A 215 -5.34 6.81 -7.43
CA LEU A 215 -5.39 5.36 -7.50
C LEU A 215 -5.00 4.89 -8.89
N LYS A 216 -4.15 3.86 -8.97
CA LYS A 216 -3.80 3.22 -10.23
C LYS A 216 -3.96 1.72 -10.09
N PRO A 217 -5.18 1.20 -10.32
CA PRO A 217 -5.53 -0.18 -10.06
C PRO A 217 -5.34 -1.08 -11.29
N TYR A 218 -5.05 -2.36 -11.06
CA TYR A 218 -4.86 -3.35 -12.13
C TYR A 218 -5.45 -4.71 -11.82
N ASP A 219 -5.84 -5.39 -12.88
CA ASP A 219 -6.09 -6.84 -12.91
C ASP A 219 -4.84 -7.52 -13.47
N LEU A 220 -4.37 -8.59 -12.83
CA LEU A 220 -3.17 -9.34 -13.23
C LEU A 220 -3.51 -10.60 -14.03
N LYS A 221 -4.76 -10.76 -14.45
CA LYS A 221 -5.29 -11.93 -15.17
C LYS A 221 -5.80 -11.59 -16.56
#